data_AF-A0A562CMD1-F1
#
_entry.id   AF-A0A562CMD1-F1
#
_cell.length_a   1.000
_cell.length_b   1.000
_cell.length_c   1.000
_cell.angle_alpha   90.00
_cell.angle_beta   90.00
_cell.angle_gamma   90.00
#
_symmetry.space_group_name_H-M   'P 1'
#
loop_
_entity.id
_entity.type
_entity.pdbx_description
1 polymer ?
#
loop_
_entity_poly.entity_id
_entity_poly.type
_entity_poly.pdbx_seq_one_letter_code
_entity_poly.pdbx_strand_id
1 'polypeptide(L)'
;MDIPVIELAHPMPGFPDDARFALVRLDEDGVLLGFRSLDSDDLQFVVVPPAPFFPDYAPVIGDDVVTELGIEPEGAGDVLVLLVVRAGGSLADTTVNLRAPLVVNPATRRASQVILDDQDLPLAAPLVA
;
A
#
# COMPACT_ATOMS: atom_id res chain seq x y z
N MET A 1 -23.22 -3.33 -1.11
CA MET A 1 -21.97 -3.66 -1.81
C MET A 1 -21.01 -4.09 -0.74
N ASP A 2 -20.67 -5.37 -0.67
CA ASP A 2 -19.66 -5.84 0.27
C ASP A 2 -18.31 -5.29 -0.18
N ILE A 3 -17.67 -4.47 0.65
CA ILE A 3 -16.31 -4.02 0.40
C ILE A 3 -15.40 -5.21 0.72
N PRO A 4 -14.60 -5.71 -0.24
CA PRO A 4 -13.76 -6.87 0.02
C PRO A 4 -12.75 -6.55 1.13
N VAL A 5 -12.77 -7.37 2.17
CA VAL A 5 -11.83 -7.28 3.31
C VAL A 5 -10.46 -7.75 2.86
N ILE A 6 -9.43 -6.97 3.18
CA ILE A 6 -8.01 -7.28 3.03
C ILE A 6 -7.47 -7.62 4.41
N GLU A 7 -6.78 -8.76 4.52
CA GLU A 7 -6.14 -9.20 5.76
C GLU A 7 -4.64 -9.00 5.68
N LEU A 8 -4.08 -8.29 6.66
CA LEU A 8 -2.64 -8.13 6.78
C LEU A 8 -2.01 -9.44 7.26
N ALA A 9 -0.99 -9.90 6.53
CA ALA A 9 -0.19 -11.04 6.95
C ALA A 9 0.56 -10.76 8.26
N HIS A 10 1.02 -9.52 8.42
CA HIS A 10 1.55 -8.96 9.65
C HIS A 10 0.94 -7.57 9.89
N PRO A 11 0.57 -7.23 11.14
CA PRO A 11 0.09 -5.89 11.45
C PRO A 11 1.08 -4.81 11.01
N MET A 12 0.57 -3.64 10.61
CA MET A 12 1.46 -2.54 10.24
C MET A 12 2.26 -2.07 11.46
N PRO A 13 3.55 -1.71 11.29
CA PRO A 13 4.35 -1.13 12.36
C PRO A 13 3.65 0.07 12.99
N GLY A 14 3.43 0.02 14.30
CA GLY A 14 2.72 1.06 15.07
C GLY A 14 1.22 0.80 15.25
N PHE A 15 0.63 -0.19 14.58
CA PHE A 15 -0.80 -0.53 14.63
C PHE A 15 -1.00 -2.05 14.85
N PRO A 16 -0.55 -2.60 16.00
CA PRO A 16 -0.52 -4.05 16.24
C PRO A 16 -1.92 -4.69 16.36
N ASP A 17 -2.94 -3.89 16.68
CA ASP A 17 -4.31 -4.36 16.91
C ASP A 17 -5.18 -4.31 15.64
N ASP A 18 -4.68 -3.75 14.54
CA ASP A 18 -5.39 -3.57 13.28
C ASP A 18 -4.83 -4.50 12.20
N ALA A 19 -5.61 -5.50 11.80
CA ALA A 19 -5.21 -6.51 10.81
C ALA A 19 -6.16 -6.60 9.62
N ARG A 20 -7.38 -6.06 9.73
CA ARG A 20 -8.41 -6.12 8.68
C ARG A 20 -8.66 -4.74 8.13
N PHE A 21 -8.55 -4.61 6.82
CA PHE A 21 -8.69 -3.33 6.13
C PHE A 21 -9.60 -3.43 4.92
N ALA A 22 -10.08 -2.28 4.48
CA ALA A 22 -10.83 -2.10 3.25
C ALA A 22 -10.16 -1.02 2.40
N LEU A 23 -10.07 -1.24 1.09
CA LEU A 23 -9.71 -0.18 0.14
C LEU A 23 -10.97 0.56 -0.32
N VAL A 24 -10.98 1.87 -0.10
CA VAL A 24 -12.10 2.77 -0.43
C VAL A 24 -11.58 3.86 -1.35
N ARG A 25 -12.28 4.17 -2.44
CA ARG A 25 -11.91 5.31 -3.28
C ARG A 25 -12.25 6.62 -2.59
N LEU A 26 -11.32 7.57 -2.61
CA LEU A 26 -11.50 8.91 -2.03
C LEU A 26 -11.76 9.97 -3.11
N ASP A 27 -11.43 9.68 -4.36
CA ASP A 27 -11.66 10.53 -5.52
C ASP A 27 -12.38 9.79 -6.65
N GLU A 28 -12.83 10.53 -7.66
CA GLU A 28 -13.50 9.97 -8.85
C GLU A 28 -12.50 9.28 -9.79
N ASP A 29 -11.27 9.80 -9.87
CA ASP A 29 -10.20 9.30 -10.73
C ASP A 29 -9.59 7.98 -10.23
N GLY A 30 -9.85 7.60 -8.97
CA GLY A 30 -9.36 6.36 -8.34
C GLY A 30 -7.88 6.39 -8.00
N VAL A 31 -7.27 7.57 -7.94
CA VAL A 31 -5.84 7.76 -7.63
C VAL A 31 -5.65 7.80 -6.12
N LEU A 32 -6.55 8.47 -5.40
CA LEU A 32 -6.56 8.53 -3.95
C LEU A 32 -7.42 7.41 -3.37
N LEU A 33 -6.78 6.52 -2.61
CA LEU A 33 -7.43 5.41 -1.92
C LEU A 33 -7.28 5.59 -0.41
N GLY A 34 -8.33 5.23 0.33
CA GLY A 34 -8.30 5.04 1.76
C GLY A 34 -8.10 3.57 2.07
N PHE A 35 -7.03 3.23 2.76
CA PHE A 35 -6.82 1.92 3.37
C PHE A 35 -7.32 2.01 4.81
N ARG A 36 -8.61 1.70 4.99
CA ARG A 36 -9.36 1.93 6.23
C ARG A 36 -9.41 0.66 7.08
N SER A 37 -9.09 0.78 8.37
CA SER A 37 -9.22 -0.33 9.31
C SER A 37 -10.69 -0.70 9.51
N LEU A 38 -10.95 -2.00 9.65
CA LEU A 38 -12.23 -2.58 10.06
C LEU A 38 -12.21 -3.02 11.53
N ASP A 39 -11.05 -2.88 12.18
CA ASP A 39 -10.85 -3.15 13.61
C ASP A 39 -10.98 -1.86 14.44
N SER A 40 -10.65 -0.71 13.83
CA SER A 40 -10.72 0.62 14.46
C SER A 40 -11.38 1.65 13.55
N ASP A 41 -12.42 2.34 14.05
CA ASP A 41 -13.17 3.33 13.27
C ASP A 41 -12.34 4.58 12.89
N ASP A 42 -11.33 4.91 13.70
CA ASP A 42 -10.53 6.13 13.57
C ASP A 42 -9.24 5.93 12.76
N LEU A 43 -8.94 4.72 12.29
CA LEU A 43 -7.71 4.42 11.55
C LEU A 43 -7.94 4.30 10.05
N GLN A 44 -7.34 5.23 9.30
CA GLN A 44 -7.30 5.18 7.84
C GLN A 44 -5.99 5.76 7.31
N PHE A 45 -5.34 5.05 6.41
CA PHE A 45 -4.20 5.57 5.65
C PHE A 45 -4.68 6.07 4.29
N VAL A 46 -4.14 7.20 3.85
CA VAL A 46 -4.24 7.58 2.45
C VAL A 46 -3.13 6.86 1.69
N VAL A 47 -3.49 6.17 0.62
CA VAL A 47 -2.58 5.40 -0.19
C VAL A 47 -2.82 5.67 -1.67
N VAL A 48 -1.78 5.54 -2.48
CA VAL A 48 -1.83 5.79 -3.93
C VAL A 48 -1.12 4.68 -4.70
N PRO A 49 -1.59 4.31 -5.91
CA PRO A 49 -0.76 3.52 -6.81
C PRO A 49 0.46 4.35 -7.25
N PRO A 50 1.64 3.74 -7.46
CA PRO A 50 2.84 4.48 -7.83
C PRO A 50 2.78 5.03 -9.26
N ALA A 51 2.17 4.31 -10.20
CA ALA A 51 2.29 4.57 -11.64
C ALA A 51 1.98 6.02 -12.09
N PRO A 52 0.97 6.73 -11.55
CA PRO A 52 0.71 8.13 -11.93
C PRO A 52 1.78 9.14 -11.50
N PHE A 53 2.57 8.83 -10.46
CA PHE A 53 3.51 9.75 -9.82
C PHE A 53 4.97 9.33 -10.00
N PHE A 54 5.22 8.02 -10.03
CA PHE A 54 6.52 7.38 -10.12
C PHE A 54 6.46 6.29 -11.19
N PRO A 55 6.41 6.65 -12.49
CA PRO A 55 6.20 5.68 -13.58
C PRO A 55 7.33 4.64 -13.70
N ASP A 56 8.53 5.00 -13.24
CA ASP A 56 9.70 4.11 -13.26
C ASP A 56 9.85 3.29 -11.96
N TYR A 57 8.92 3.42 -11.00
CA TYR A 57 8.98 2.70 -9.74
C TYR A 57 8.59 1.22 -9.93
N ALA A 58 9.61 0.35 -9.91
CA ALA A 58 9.48 -1.10 -10.06
C ALA A 58 10.16 -1.81 -8.87
N PRO A 59 9.51 -1.88 -7.70
CA PRO A 59 10.11 -2.50 -6.52
C PRO A 59 10.28 -4.01 -6.73
N VAL A 60 11.39 -4.54 -6.24
CA VAL A 60 11.63 -5.99 -6.20
C VAL A 60 11.07 -6.52 -4.89
N ILE A 61 10.11 -7.43 -4.98
CA ILE A 61 9.48 -8.08 -3.81
C ILE A 61 10.17 -9.43 -3.56
N GLY A 62 10.56 -9.69 -2.32
CA GLY A 62 11.23 -10.94 -1.92
C GLY A 62 10.32 -12.18 -2.01
N ASP A 63 10.93 -13.33 -2.26
CA ASP A 63 10.24 -14.62 -2.40
C ASP A 63 9.48 -15.03 -1.12
N ASP A 64 9.94 -14.57 0.04
CA ASP A 64 9.29 -14.76 1.34
C ASP A 64 7.93 -14.07 1.38
N VAL A 65 7.85 -12.81 0.94
CA VAL A 65 6.61 -12.05 0.83
C VAL A 65 5.70 -12.65 -0.23
N VAL A 66 6.25 -13.04 -1.39
CA VAL A 66 5.50 -13.70 -2.47
C VAL A 66 4.80 -14.96 -1.94
N THR A 67 5.54 -15.79 -1.21
CA THR A 67 5.02 -17.01 -0.58
C THR A 67 3.98 -16.69 0.50
N GLU A 68 4.27 -15.72 1.36
CA GLU A 68 3.37 -15.31 2.44
C GLU A 68 2.01 -14.81 1.92
N LEU A 69 2.03 -13.97 0.88
CA LEU A 69 0.82 -13.40 0.28
C LEU A 69 0.11 -14.38 -0.67
N GLY A 70 0.70 -15.55 -0.93
CA GLY A 70 0.17 -16.55 -1.86
C GLY A 70 0.09 -16.04 -3.30
N ILE A 71 1.12 -15.30 -3.73
CA ILE A 71 1.22 -14.76 -5.09
C ILE A 71 1.75 -15.87 -5.99
N GLU A 72 0.88 -16.39 -6.84
CA GLU A 72 1.26 -17.38 -7.86
C GLU A 72 1.91 -16.68 -9.07
N PRO A 73 2.82 -17.36 -9.79
CA PRO A 73 3.49 -16.77 -10.96
C PRO A 73 2.54 -16.22 -12.02
N GLU A 74 1.39 -16.88 -12.26
CA GLU A 74 0.42 -16.39 -13.24
C GLU A 74 -0.32 -15.12 -12.78
N GLY A 75 -0.38 -14.88 -11.47
CA GLY A 75 -1.05 -13.73 -10.85
C GLY A 75 -0.11 -12.58 -10.50
N ALA A 76 1.18 -12.69 -10.79
CA ALA A 76 2.17 -11.66 -10.44
C ALA A 76 1.84 -10.27 -11.03
N GLY A 77 1.22 -10.24 -12.22
CA GLY A 77 0.78 -8.99 -12.87
C GLY A 77 -0.46 -8.34 -12.25
N ASP A 78 -1.22 -9.09 -11.44
CA ASP A 78 -2.43 -8.61 -10.77
C ASP A 78 -2.15 -8.09 -9.35
N VAL A 79 -0.91 -8.21 -8.88
CA VAL A 79 -0.48 -7.70 -7.57
C VAL A 79 -0.61 -6.19 -7.54
N LEU A 80 -1.29 -5.68 -6.51
CA LEU A 80 -1.46 -4.25 -6.32
C LEU A 80 -0.36 -3.73 -5.39
N VAL A 81 0.38 -2.72 -5.87
CA VAL A 81 1.38 -1.99 -5.08
C VAL A 81 0.82 -0.62 -4.75
N LEU A 82 0.84 -0.27 -3.47
CA LEU A 82 0.33 1.00 -2.95
C LEU A 82 1.39 1.68 -2.08
N LEU A 83 1.48 3.00 -2.19
CA LEU A 83 2.38 3.83 -1.41
C LEU A 83 1.60 4.57 -0.33
N VAL A 84 2.08 4.52 0.91
CA VAL A 84 1.47 5.25 2.02
C VAL A 84 1.81 6.74 1.90
N VAL A 85 0.77 7.57 1.88
CA VAL A 85 0.89 9.02 1.80
C VAL A 85 1.02 9.62 3.19
N ARG A 86 2.04 10.48 3.35
CA ARG A 86 2.15 11.41 4.46
C ARG A 86 1.67 12.78 3.98
N ALA A 87 0.46 13.15 4.40
CA ALA A 87 -0.12 14.45 4.10
C ALA A 87 0.72 15.59 4.68
N GLY A 88 1.06 16.57 3.84
CA GLY A 88 1.68 17.82 4.24
C GLY A 88 0.65 18.92 4.52
N GLY A 89 1.11 20.13 4.84
CA GLY A 89 0.25 21.32 4.92
C GLY A 89 -0.29 21.76 3.55
N SER A 90 0.34 21.29 2.48
CA SER A 90 -0.04 21.47 1.08
C SER A 90 0.27 20.21 0.27
N LEU A 91 -0.20 20.16 -0.99
CA LEU A 91 0.16 19.07 -1.90
C LEU A 91 1.67 19.03 -2.19
N ALA A 92 2.32 20.20 -2.27
CA ALA A 92 3.78 20.31 -2.48
C ALA A 92 4.60 19.74 -1.30
N ASP A 93 4.03 19.76 -0.09
CA ASP A 93 4.66 19.19 1.11
C ASP A 93 4.23 17.73 1.36
N THR A 94 3.36 17.18 0.51
CA THR A 94 2.87 15.81 0.65
C THR A 94 3.91 14.84 0.10
N THR A 95 4.17 13.78 0.87
CA THR A 95 5.21 12.80 0.54
C THR A 95 4.68 11.39 0.58
N VAL A 96 5.42 10.46 -0.01
CA VAL A 96 5.16 9.02 0.07
C VAL A 96 6.40 8.26 0.50
N ASN A 97 6.19 7.10 1.11
CA ASN A 97 7.27 6.19 1.45
C ASN A 97 7.50 5.17 0.33
N LEU A 98 8.58 5.33 -0.44
CA LEU A 98 8.96 4.41 -1.52
C LEU A 98 9.68 3.15 -1.01
N ARG A 99 10.16 3.15 0.24
CA ARG A 99 10.86 2.01 0.85
C ARG A 99 9.94 0.99 1.52
N ALA A 100 8.71 1.38 1.83
CA ALA A 100 7.77 0.52 2.54
C ALA A 100 6.39 0.47 1.86
N PRO A 101 6.29 0.01 0.60
CA PRO A 101 5.02 -0.16 -0.08
C PRO A 101 4.12 -1.18 0.63
N LEU A 102 2.81 -0.98 0.49
CA LEU A 102 1.81 -2.00 0.74
C LEU A 102 1.67 -2.86 -0.52
N VAL A 103 1.95 -4.16 -0.37
CA VAL A 103 1.75 -5.16 -1.42
C VAL A 103 0.48 -5.92 -1.09
N VAL A 104 -0.47 -5.94 -2.03
CA VAL A 104 -1.76 -6.60 -1.87
C VAL A 104 -1.92 -7.63 -2.98
N ASN A 105 -2.20 -8.87 -2.61
CA ASN A 105 -2.65 -9.89 -3.54
C ASN A 105 -4.19 -9.88 -3.61
N PRO A 106 -4.81 -9.42 -4.70
CA PRO A 106 -6.27 -9.36 -4.78
C PRO A 106 -6.94 -10.73 -4.81
N ALA A 107 -6.23 -11.79 -5.25
CA ALA A 107 -6.77 -13.14 -5.34
C ALA A 107 -6.94 -13.77 -3.95
N THR A 108 -5.95 -13.61 -3.08
CA THR A 108 -5.99 -14.13 -1.69
C THR A 108 -6.54 -13.11 -0.69
N ARG A 109 -6.62 -11.83 -1.10
CA ARG A 109 -6.93 -10.67 -0.25
C ARG A 109 -5.98 -10.53 0.93
N ARG A 110 -4.75 -11.03 0.78
CA ARG A 110 -3.68 -10.84 1.76
C ARG A 110 -2.84 -9.64 1.37
N ALA A 111 -2.37 -8.90 2.37
CA ALA A 111 -1.48 -7.78 2.17
C ALA A 111 -0.35 -7.75 3.21
N SER A 112 0.74 -7.07 2.87
CA SER A 112 1.83 -6.79 3.81
C SER A 112 2.46 -5.43 3.50
N GLN A 113 2.90 -4.72 4.53
CA GLN A 113 3.76 -3.57 4.36
C GLN A 113 5.21 -4.06 4.29
N VAL A 114 5.77 -4.03 3.09
CA VAL A 114 7.05 -4.66 2.78
C VAL A 114 8.16 -3.63 2.88
N ILE A 115 9.12 -3.83 3.77
CA ILE A 115 10.34 -3.02 3.78
C ILE A 115 11.26 -3.56 2.68
N LEU A 116 11.53 -2.76 1.67
CA LEU A 116 12.37 -3.15 0.54
C LEU A 116 13.86 -3.16 0.92
N ASP A 117 14.62 -4.04 0.28
CA ASP A 117 16.08 -4.14 0.46
C ASP A 117 16.83 -2.94 -0.16
N ASP A 118 16.25 -2.30 -1.18
CA ASP A 118 16.80 -1.11 -1.80
C ASP A 118 16.66 0.09 -0.85
N GLN A 119 17.77 0.39 -0.15
CA GLN A 119 17.83 1.47 0.82
C GLN A 119 18.02 2.86 0.20
N ASP A 120 18.30 2.96 -1.10
CA ASP A 120 18.46 4.23 -1.82
C ASP A 120 17.09 4.88 -2.12
N LEU A 121 16.02 4.09 -2.07
CA LEU A 121 14.66 4.61 -2.18
C LEU A 121 14.36 5.61 -1.02
N PRO A 122 13.67 6.72 -1.27
CA PRO A 122 13.36 7.69 -0.23
C PRO A 122 12.21 7.21 0.68
N LEU A 123 12.35 7.46 1.99
CA LEU A 123 11.26 7.31 2.97
C LEU A 123 10.18 8.40 2.85
N ALA A 124 10.54 9.53 2.21
CA ALA A 124 9.67 10.68 2.00
C ALA A 124 9.99 11.30 0.64
N ALA A 125 9.54 10.66 -0.45
CA ALA A 125 9.54 11.25 -1.77
C ALA A 125 8.42 12.29 -1.89
N PRO A 126 8.67 13.50 -2.43
CA PRO A 126 7.59 14.41 -2.82
C PRO A 126 6.59 13.71 -3.76
N LEU A 127 5.30 13.82 -3.48
CA LEU A 127 4.25 13.20 -4.29
C LEU A 127 4.07 13.91 -5.64
N VAL A 128 4.27 15.23 -5.65
CA VAL A 128 4.28 16.07 -6.85
C VAL A 128 5.54 16.95 -6.80
N ALA A 129 6.08 17.26 -7.98
CA ALA A 129 7.23 18.15 -8.16
C ALA A 129 6.78 19.60 -8.44
#